data_AF-A0A914DUC7-F1
#
_entry.id   AF-A0A914DUC7-F1
#
_cell.length_a   1.000
_cell.length_b   1.000
_cell.length_c   1.000
_cell.angle_alpha   90.00
_cell.angle_beta   90.00
_cell.angle_gamma   90.00
#
_symmetry.space_group_name_H-M   'P 1'
#
loop_
_entity.id
_entity.type
_entity.pdbx_description
1 polymer ?
#
loop_
_entity_poly.entity_id
_entity_poly.type
_entity_poly.pdbx_seq_one_letter_code
_entity_poly.pdbx_strand_id
1 'polypeptide(L)'
;MNDPAPYSDDQKAMEEKNKIDTTKNITLEMAKTGTVCSDANTLKYKGPVVNNEFERYEVVRHCRYVDEVHKDAPWFPSVEFLKELRVDFIAHDGLPYDVSGEEGMYESFKREGMFVETQRTKDTFMPKL
;
A
#
# COMPACT_ATOMS: atom_id res chain seq x y z
N MET A 1 -11.49 21.30 -0.96
CA MET A 1 -10.32 20.61 -0.35
C MET A 1 -9.07 21.27 -0.94
N ASN A 2 -8.70 22.47 -0.47
CA ASN A 2 -7.57 23.22 -1.02
C ASN A 2 -6.44 23.46 -0.01
N ASP A 3 -6.59 22.93 1.20
CA ASP A 3 -5.55 23.04 2.22
C ASP A 3 -4.70 21.77 2.19
N PRO A 4 -3.35 21.89 2.28
CA PRO A 4 -2.49 20.74 2.45
C PRO A 4 -2.91 20.00 3.71
N ALA A 5 -2.91 18.68 3.62
CA ALA A 5 -3.32 17.85 4.72
C ALA A 5 -2.33 18.08 5.91
N PRO A 6 -2.80 18.24 7.17
CA PRO A 6 -1.95 18.56 8.33
C PRO A 6 -0.79 17.57 8.56
N TYR A 7 0.25 17.89 9.33
CA TYR A 7 1.31 16.93 9.66
C TYR A 7 0.83 15.90 10.70
N SER A 8 1.54 14.77 10.86
CA SER A 8 1.16 13.72 11.81
C SER A 8 1.36 14.14 13.27
N ASP A 9 2.27 15.07 13.51
CA ASP A 9 2.55 15.74 14.78
C ASP A 9 1.74 17.03 14.98
N ASP A 10 0.95 17.45 13.98
CA ASP A 10 0.01 18.56 14.16
C ASP A 10 -1.10 18.18 15.12
N GLN A 11 -1.38 19.09 16.05
CA GLN A 11 -2.37 18.90 17.10
C GLN A 11 -3.76 18.52 16.55
N LYS A 12 -4.16 19.09 15.41
CA LYS A 12 -5.44 18.75 14.74
C LYS A 12 -5.50 17.28 14.28
N ALA A 13 -4.40 16.76 13.72
CA ALA A 13 -4.33 15.39 13.25
C ALA A 13 -4.34 14.39 14.41
N MET A 14 -3.65 14.72 15.51
CA MET A 14 -3.66 13.92 16.74
C MET A 14 -5.04 13.92 17.41
N GLU A 15 -5.70 15.07 17.47
CA GLU A 15 -7.06 15.19 18.03
C GLU A 15 -8.10 14.44 17.20
N GLU A 16 -7.98 14.42 15.88
CA GLU A 16 -8.83 13.59 15.01
C GLU A 16 -8.56 12.10 15.20
N LYS A 17 -7.29 11.67 15.30
CA LYS A 17 -6.92 10.28 15.63
C LYS A 17 -7.53 9.83 16.95
N ASN A 18 -7.53 10.71 17.96
CA ASN A 18 -8.06 10.42 19.30
C ASN A 18 -9.60 10.39 19.39
N LYS A 19 -10.33 10.89 18.38
CA LYS A 19 -11.80 10.84 18.33
C LYS A 19 -12.33 9.52 17.76
N ILE A 20 -11.46 8.68 17.22
CA ILE A 20 -11.84 7.40 16.61
C ILE A 20 -11.91 6.34 17.71
N ASP A 21 -13.09 5.74 17.88
CA ASP A 21 -13.30 4.65 18.85
C ASP A 21 -12.65 3.36 18.33
N THR A 22 -11.46 3.05 18.86
CA THR A 22 -10.67 1.87 18.51
C THR A 22 -11.10 0.59 19.24
N THR A 23 -12.18 0.62 20.03
CA THR A 23 -12.61 -0.54 20.85
C THR A 23 -13.62 -1.46 20.16
N LYS A 24 -14.13 -1.08 18.98
CA LYS A 24 -14.92 -1.96 18.12
C LYS A 24 -14.04 -2.52 17.00
N ASN A 25 -13.32 -3.60 17.33
CA ASN A 25 -12.59 -4.53 16.45
C ASN A 25 -11.88 -3.92 15.23
N ILE A 26 -10.56 -3.76 15.41
CA ILE A 26 -9.45 -3.50 14.48
C ILE A 26 -8.69 -2.30 15.03
N THR A 27 -7.51 -2.54 15.62
CA THR A 27 -6.62 -1.44 15.96
C THR A 27 -6.13 -0.79 14.67
N LEU A 28 -6.20 0.53 14.58
CA LEU A 28 -5.72 1.34 13.45
C LEU A 28 -4.25 1.05 13.09
N GLU A 29 -3.49 0.50 14.03
CA GLU A 29 -2.10 0.04 13.93
C GLU A 29 -1.96 -1.30 13.15
N MET A 30 -3.05 -2.05 12.90
CA MET A 30 -3.04 -3.34 12.17
C MET A 30 -3.35 -3.18 10.67
N ALA A 31 -3.86 -2.04 10.22
CA ALA A 31 -4.40 -1.87 8.85
C ALA A 31 -3.51 -1.06 7.90
N LYS A 32 -2.24 -0.78 8.24
CA LYS A 32 -1.43 0.25 7.55
C LYS A 32 0.04 -0.12 7.33
N THR A 33 0.26 -1.28 6.74
CA THR A 33 1.58 -1.70 6.28
C THR A 33 1.76 -1.36 4.81
N GLY A 34 2.72 -0.46 4.50
CA GLY A 34 3.15 -0.20 3.13
C GLY A 34 4.19 -1.24 2.70
N THR A 35 3.98 -1.89 1.57
CA THR A 35 4.95 -2.84 1.00
C THR A 35 5.64 -2.21 -0.22
N VAL A 36 6.96 -2.38 -0.32
CA VAL A 36 7.74 -1.85 -1.46
C VAL A 36 8.56 -2.98 -2.08
N CYS A 37 8.34 -3.26 -3.37
CA CYS A 37 9.07 -4.28 -4.12
C CYS A 37 10.54 -3.89 -4.34
N SER A 38 11.44 -4.86 -4.40
CA SER A 38 12.85 -4.67 -4.76
C SER A 38 13.07 -4.22 -6.20
N ASP A 39 14.26 -3.70 -6.49
CA ASP A 39 14.65 -3.27 -7.84
C ASP A 39 14.71 -4.45 -8.82
N ALA A 40 15.18 -5.61 -8.37
CA ALA A 40 15.24 -6.83 -9.19
C ALA A 40 13.86 -7.27 -9.68
N ASN A 41 12.86 -7.30 -8.78
CA ASN A 41 11.48 -7.64 -9.14
C ASN A 41 10.86 -6.56 -10.02
N THR A 42 11.06 -5.28 -9.68
CA THR A 42 10.49 -4.17 -10.45
C THR A 42 11.02 -4.13 -11.88
N LEU A 43 12.32 -4.35 -12.08
CA LEU A 43 12.94 -4.41 -13.39
C LEU A 43 12.42 -5.59 -14.22
N LYS A 44 12.25 -6.76 -13.59
CA LYS A 44 11.80 -7.98 -14.25
C LYS A 44 10.35 -7.90 -14.73
N TYR A 45 9.46 -7.37 -13.90
CA TYR A 45 8.01 -7.48 -14.11
C TYR A 45 7.32 -6.18 -14.56
N LYS A 46 7.98 -5.02 -14.43
CA LYS A 46 7.39 -3.71 -14.79
C LYS A 46 8.27 -2.88 -15.70
N GLY A 47 9.56 -2.78 -15.40
CA GLY A 47 10.52 -2.01 -16.19
C GLY A 47 11.50 -1.19 -15.35
N PRO A 48 12.33 -0.36 -15.99
CA PRO A 48 13.39 0.40 -15.32
C PRO A 48 12.82 1.42 -14.32
N VAL A 49 13.61 1.68 -13.28
CA VAL A 49 13.30 2.62 -12.20
C VAL A 49 14.31 3.76 -12.17
N VAL A 50 13.85 4.96 -11.82
CA VAL A 50 14.74 6.12 -11.60
C VAL A 50 15.35 6.07 -10.20
N ASN A 51 14.52 5.77 -9.20
CA ASN A 51 14.95 5.62 -7.81
C ASN A 51 15.25 4.17 -7.49
N ASN A 52 16.40 3.95 -6.83
CA ASN A 52 16.73 2.62 -6.32
C ASN A 52 15.80 2.23 -5.17
N GLU A 53 15.81 0.95 -4.78
CA GLU A 53 14.90 0.41 -3.78
C GLU A 53 15.04 1.08 -2.41
N PHE A 54 16.26 1.44 -1.99
CA PHE A 54 16.49 2.12 -0.72
C PHE A 54 15.88 3.52 -0.69
N GLU A 55 16.03 4.28 -1.78
CA GLU A 55 15.38 5.58 -1.94
C GLU A 55 13.87 5.44 -1.91
N ARG A 56 13.31 4.42 -2.58
CA ARG A 56 11.87 4.16 -2.57
C ARG A 56 11.36 3.77 -1.18
N TYR A 57 12.12 2.99 -0.41
CA TYR A 57 11.78 2.68 0.99
C TYR A 57 11.70 3.95 1.83
N GLU A 58 12.67 4.85 1.70
CA GLU A 58 12.66 6.12 2.44
C GLU A 58 11.53 7.04 1.98
N VAL A 59 11.23 7.12 0.68
CA VAL A 59 10.09 7.92 0.18
C VAL A 59 8.77 7.46 0.82
N VAL A 60 8.52 6.15 0.85
CA VAL A 60 7.28 5.60 1.45
C VAL A 60 7.26 5.78 2.96
N ARG A 61 8.41 5.65 3.63
CA ARG A 61 8.52 5.87 5.08
C ARG A 61 8.17 7.30 5.50
N HIS A 62 8.42 8.28 4.63
CA HIS A 62 8.08 9.69 4.89
C HIS A 62 6.65 10.04 4.45
N CYS A 63 5.86 9.09 3.94
CA CYS A 63 4.45 9.32 3.64
C CYS A 63 3.62 9.43 4.91
N ARG A 64 2.79 10.48 5.01
CA ARG A 64 1.95 10.79 6.17
C ARG A 64 1.08 9.63 6.68
N TYR A 65 0.59 8.78 5.77
CA TYR A 65 -0.40 7.74 6.07
C TYR A 65 0.23 6.36 6.28
N VAL A 66 1.55 6.26 6.28
CA VAL A 66 2.30 5.01 6.44
C VAL A 66 2.82 4.91 7.86
N ASP A 67 2.50 3.81 8.56
CA ASP A 67 3.00 3.54 9.90
C ASP A 67 4.23 2.61 9.86
N GLU A 68 4.20 1.57 9.00
CA GLU A 68 5.30 0.61 8.81
C GLU A 68 5.59 0.37 7.32
N VAL A 69 6.87 0.14 6.99
CA VAL A 69 7.32 -0.21 5.64
C VAL A 69 7.98 -1.59 5.62
N HIS A 70 7.36 -2.53 4.91
CA HIS A 70 7.98 -3.83 4.60
C HIS A 70 8.77 -3.72 3.29
N LYS A 71 10.07 -3.99 3.40
CA LYS A 71 11.04 -3.98 2.29
C LYS A 71 11.00 -5.31 1.55
N ASP A 72 11.45 -5.30 0.30
CA ASP A 72 11.51 -6.48 -0.58
C ASP A 72 10.19 -7.28 -0.63
N ALA A 73 9.09 -6.56 -0.84
CA ALA A 73 7.79 -7.18 -0.95
C ALA A 73 7.72 -8.13 -2.15
N PRO A 74 7.07 -9.31 -2.00
CA PRO A 74 6.90 -10.24 -3.11
C PRO A 74 6.05 -9.61 -4.21
N TRP A 75 6.41 -9.87 -5.47
CA TRP A 75 5.63 -9.40 -6.62
C TRP A 75 4.27 -10.11 -6.70
N PHE A 76 4.24 -11.39 -6.33
CA PHE A 76 3.04 -12.22 -6.26
C PHE A 76 2.82 -12.61 -4.80
N PRO A 77 2.18 -11.76 -3.98
CA PRO A 77 1.84 -12.12 -2.61
C PRO A 77 0.83 -13.27 -2.60
N SER A 78 0.88 -14.12 -1.57
CA SER A 78 -0.14 -15.13 -1.30
C SER A 78 -1.03 -14.71 -0.12
N VAL A 79 -2.20 -15.33 -0.01
CA VAL A 79 -3.10 -15.13 1.14
C VAL A 79 -2.43 -15.59 2.44
N GLU A 80 -1.65 -16.66 2.38
CA GLU A 80 -0.88 -17.21 3.51
C GLU A 80 0.16 -16.20 3.98
N PHE A 81 0.89 -15.57 3.06
CA PHE A 81 1.88 -14.54 3.39
C PHE A 81 1.26 -13.36 4.14
N LEU A 82 0.08 -12.89 3.70
CA LEU A 82 -0.63 -11.84 4.42
C LEU A 82 -1.07 -12.27 5.81
N LYS A 83 -1.55 -13.51 5.96
CA LYS A 83 -1.96 -14.05 7.27
C LYS A 83 -0.76 -14.15 8.22
N GLU A 84 0.42 -14.54 7.73
CA GLU A 84 1.66 -14.55 8.51
C GLU A 84 2.07 -13.15 8.97
N LEU A 85 1.91 -12.15 8.11
CA LEU A 85 2.12 -10.74 8.44
C LEU A 85 0.98 -10.12 9.26
N ARG A 86 -0.11 -10.85 9.50
CA ARG A 86 -1.33 -10.38 10.17
C ARG A 86 -1.97 -9.17 9.47
N VAL A 87 -1.95 -9.19 8.14
CA VAL A 87 -2.62 -8.19 7.30
C VAL A 87 -4.05 -8.63 7.05
N ASP A 88 -5.00 -7.77 7.43
CA ASP A 88 -6.44 -8.03 7.24
C ASP A 88 -6.89 -7.71 5.81
N PHE A 89 -6.37 -6.63 5.22
CA PHE A 89 -6.79 -6.12 3.91
C PHE A 89 -5.61 -5.63 3.07
N ILE A 90 -5.69 -5.83 1.75
CA ILE A 90 -4.87 -5.17 0.74
C ILE A 90 -5.66 -4.02 0.14
N ALA A 91 -5.04 -2.84 0.06
CA ALA A 91 -5.58 -1.68 -0.64
C ALA A 91 -4.84 -1.43 -1.97
N HIS A 92 -5.55 -1.51 -3.10
CA HIS A 92 -5.01 -1.18 -4.42
C HIS A 92 -6.12 -0.62 -5.33
N ASP A 93 -5.79 -0.01 -6.47
CA ASP A 93 -6.81 0.35 -7.45
C ASP A 93 -7.56 -0.89 -7.97
N GLY A 94 -8.83 -0.71 -8.34
CA GLY A 94 -9.72 -1.78 -8.78
C GLY A 94 -9.48 -2.24 -10.22
N LEU A 95 -8.50 -1.68 -10.94
CA LEU A 95 -8.20 -2.13 -12.30
C LEU A 95 -7.55 -3.51 -12.24
N PRO A 96 -7.91 -4.42 -13.16
CA PRO A 96 -7.26 -5.71 -13.22
C PRO A 96 -5.77 -5.52 -13.51
N TYR A 97 -4.93 -6.02 -12.60
CA TYR A 97 -3.49 -6.09 -12.83
C TYR A 97 -3.22 -7.34 -13.66
N ASP A 98 -3.13 -7.14 -14.97
CA ASP A 98 -3.00 -8.22 -15.95
C ASP A 98 -1.60 -8.82 -15.86
N VAL A 99 -1.54 -10.07 -15.41
CA VAL A 99 -0.31 -10.87 -15.34
C VAL A 99 -0.47 -11.92 -16.43
N SER A 100 0.39 -11.87 -17.44
CA SER A 100 0.27 -12.70 -18.63
C SER A 100 0.08 -14.19 -18.29
N GLY A 101 -1.14 -14.71 -18.50
CA GLY A 101 -1.45 -16.14 -18.41
C GLY A 101 -2.02 -16.64 -17.07
N GLU A 102 -2.28 -15.77 -16.10
CA GLU A 102 -2.83 -16.18 -14.78
C GLU A 102 -4.14 -15.45 -14.43
N GLU A 103 -4.89 -16.00 -13.46
CA GLU A 103 -6.00 -15.28 -12.81
C GLU A 103 -5.44 -13.98 -12.22
N GLY A 104 -6.14 -12.85 -12.39
CA GLY A 104 -5.61 -11.52 -12.07
C GLY A 104 -4.99 -11.45 -10.68
N MET A 105 -3.86 -10.73 -10.54
CA MET A 105 -2.99 -10.77 -9.35
C MET A 105 -3.72 -10.59 -8.00
N TYR A 106 -4.84 -9.86 -8.00
CA TYR A 106 -5.62 -9.55 -6.80
C TYR A 106 -6.91 -10.38 -6.63
N GLU A 107 -7.26 -11.26 -7.57
CA GLU A 107 -8.53 -11.98 -7.58
C GLU A 107 -8.68 -12.94 -6.40
N SER A 108 -7.59 -13.59 -5.97
CA SER A 108 -7.56 -14.43 -4.77
C SER A 108 -7.96 -13.65 -3.51
N PHE A 109 -7.41 -12.44 -3.33
CA PHE A 109 -7.73 -11.59 -2.17
C PHE A 109 -9.15 -11.03 -2.22
N LYS A 110 -9.66 -10.71 -3.42
CA LYS A 110 -11.06 -10.30 -3.59
C LYS A 110 -12.02 -11.42 -3.16
N ARG A 111 -11.73 -12.67 -3.55
CA ARG A 111 -12.54 -13.86 -3.21
C ARG A 111 -12.58 -14.12 -1.70
N GLU A 112 -11.47 -13.88 -1.01
CA GLU A 112 -11.35 -14.01 0.44
C GLU A 112 -11.89 -12.79 1.22
N GLY A 113 -12.40 -11.76 0.54
CA GLY A 113 -12.89 -10.54 1.18
C GLY A 113 -11.79 -9.66 1.80
N MET A 114 -10.54 -9.86 1.38
CA MET A 114 -9.35 -9.17 1.88
C MET A 114 -8.91 -8.01 0.97
N PHE A 115 -9.72 -7.58 0.00
CA PHE A 115 -9.35 -6.53 -0.96
C PHE A 115 -10.21 -5.26 -0.79
N VAL A 116 -9.54 -4.11 -0.68
CA VAL A 116 -10.14 -2.79 -0.56
C VAL A 116 -9.75 -1.95 -1.78
N GLU A 117 -10.73 -1.57 -2.58
CA GLU A 117 -10.51 -0.75 -3.77
C GLU A 117 -10.21 0.71 -3.41
N THR A 118 -9.14 1.24 -3.99
CA THR A 118 -8.77 2.65 -3.92
C THR A 118 -8.96 3.35 -5.26
N GLN A 119 -9.03 4.68 -5.23
CA GLN A 119 -9.22 5.49 -6.43
C GLN A 119 -7.89 6.15 -6.82
N ARG A 120 -7.55 6.06 -8.11
CA ARG A 120 -6.35 6.72 -8.64
C ARG A 120 -6.53 8.23 -8.60
N THR A 121 -5.47 8.94 -8.23
CA THR A 121 -5.42 10.40 -8.39
C THR A 121 -5.26 10.71 -9.87
N LYS A 122 -6.15 11.56 -10.41
CA LYS A 122 -6.13 11.93 -11.83
C LYS A 122 -4.86 12.71 -12.17
N ASP A 123 -4.38 12.52 -13.40
CA ASP A 123 -3.27 13.28 -13.99
C ASP A 123 -1.93 13.22 -13.25
N THR A 124 -1.79 12.31 -12.28
CA THR A 124 -0.56 12.11 -11.49
C THR A 124 -0.10 10.67 -11.61
N PHE A 125 0.86 10.40 -12.49
CA PHE A 125 1.47 9.08 -12.64
C PHE A 125 2.92 9.18 -13.12
N MET A 126 3.75 8.22 -12.70
CA MET A 126 5.06 8.00 -13.31
C MET A 126 4.86 7.30 -14.67
N PRO A 127 5.23 7.92 -15.80
CA PRO A 127 5.16 7.26 -17.09
C PRO A 127 6.16 6.10 -17.14
N LYS A 128 5.88 5.09 -17.97
CA LYS A 128 6.88 4.08 -18.31
C LYS A 128 8.02 4.79 -19.06
N LEU A 129 9.25 4.56 -18.64
CA LEU A 129 10.46 5.02 -19.33
C LEU A 129 10.65 4.27 -20.65
#